data_AF-A0AAD0BU84-F1
#
_entry.id   AF-A0AAD0BU84-F1
#
_cell.length_a   1.000
_cell.length_b   1.000
_cell.length_c   1.000
_cell.angle_alpha   90.00
_cell.angle_beta   90.00
_cell.angle_gamma   90.00
#
_symmetry.space_group_name_H-M   'P 1'
#
loop_
_entity.id
_entity.type
_entity.pdbx_description
1 polymer ?
#
loop_
_entity_poly.entity_id
_entity_poly.type
_entity_poly.pdbx_seq_one_letter_code
_entity_poly.pdbx_strand_id
1 'polypeptide(L)'
;MQLVKEQIRTGIIHEDLDSYSFVQIDVEAESAGAAFAKSDRELRILRGLICLLSNPSFEKTLLGSEHKPINVLRTGHFHTIHNIDGSVATDLIWYEPNYSPRITFTPRKPSVLVDVLKKTLRRMRNCPYNGRLEQAVIRFASGFDESDPDAAFLKCWSALESILSSNVADYKQLVRRCIFLYEDRDYHESILKQLAEHRNASVHRVSDNSLTKSFCYLLQNYFATALKFHIRNYTRFSNFEEALTLLSGPVSQSDVNAAMARALFAKRFLAIKP
;
A
#
# COMPACT_ATOMS: atom_id res chain seq x y z
N MET A 1 -11.00 32.86 -16.90
CA MET A 1 -9.67 33.32 -16.44
C MET A 1 -9.72 33.98 -15.06
N GLN A 2 -10.65 34.91 -14.80
CA GLN A 2 -10.79 35.57 -13.49
C GLN A 2 -11.29 34.62 -12.39
N LEU A 3 -12.28 33.76 -12.68
CA LEU A 3 -12.76 32.70 -11.77
C LEU A 3 -11.64 31.73 -11.38
N VAL A 4 -10.86 31.26 -12.36
CA VAL A 4 -9.71 30.36 -12.12
C VAL A 4 -8.66 31.06 -11.25
N LYS A 5 -8.34 32.33 -11.50
CA LYS A 5 -7.43 33.11 -10.65
C LYS A 5 -7.97 33.29 -9.24
N GLU A 6 -9.27 33.48 -9.07
CA GLU A 6 -9.91 33.63 -7.77
C GLU A 6 -9.95 32.32 -6.99
N GLN A 7 -10.21 31.19 -7.67
CA GLN A 7 -10.15 29.83 -7.12
C GLN A 7 -8.73 29.43 -6.74
N ILE A 8 -7.74 29.75 -7.58
CA ILE A 8 -6.31 29.57 -7.27
C ILE A 8 -5.95 30.44 -6.06
N ARG A 9 -6.42 31.69 -6.00
CA ARG A 9 -6.14 32.61 -4.88
C ARG A 9 -6.69 32.11 -3.55
N THR A 10 -7.89 31.56 -3.55
CA THR A 10 -8.53 31.05 -2.33
C THR A 10 -8.12 29.61 -1.99
N GLY A 11 -7.46 28.90 -2.90
CA GLY A 11 -7.22 27.46 -2.79
C GLY A 11 -8.50 26.64 -2.88
N ILE A 12 -9.61 27.26 -3.29
CA ILE A 12 -10.94 26.66 -3.33
C ILE A 12 -11.35 26.52 -4.79
N ILE A 13 -11.40 25.28 -5.28
CA ILE A 13 -11.89 24.99 -6.63
C ILE A 13 -13.35 24.55 -6.51
N HIS A 14 -14.26 25.39 -7.01
CA HIS A 14 -15.69 25.28 -6.74
C HIS A 14 -16.35 23.99 -7.27
N GLU A 15 -15.72 23.30 -8.23
CA GLU A 15 -16.24 22.04 -8.78
C GLU A 15 -16.19 20.86 -7.78
N ASP A 16 -15.34 20.92 -6.74
CA ASP A 16 -15.17 19.83 -5.76
C ASP A 16 -15.87 20.09 -4.40
N LEU A 17 -16.66 21.16 -4.26
CA LEU A 17 -16.84 21.79 -2.95
C LEU A 17 -17.80 21.17 -1.94
N ASP A 18 -18.88 20.49 -2.36
CA ASP A 18 -19.94 20.17 -1.39
C ASP A 18 -19.75 18.83 -0.66
N SER A 19 -18.77 18.02 -1.08
CA SER A 19 -18.60 16.65 -0.53
C SER A 19 -17.15 16.26 -0.21
N TYR A 20 -16.16 17.03 -0.65
CA TYR A 20 -14.75 16.73 -0.42
C TYR A 20 -14.23 17.36 0.87
N SER A 21 -13.16 16.76 1.41
CA SER A 21 -12.39 17.36 2.51
C SER A 21 -11.11 17.96 1.97
N PHE A 22 -10.84 19.22 2.31
CA PHE A 22 -9.57 19.86 1.99
C PHE A 22 -8.45 19.28 2.85
N VAL A 23 -7.31 19.03 2.23
CA VAL A 23 -6.09 18.58 2.91
C VAL A 23 -4.99 19.58 2.64
N GLN A 24 -4.45 20.15 3.71
CA GLN A 24 -3.26 21.00 3.66
C GLN A 24 -2.05 20.17 4.12
N ILE A 25 -0.95 20.28 3.37
CA ILE A 25 0.33 19.63 3.70
C ILE A 25 1.41 20.69 3.61
N ASP A 26 2.00 21.01 4.76
CA ASP A 26 3.09 21.98 4.83
C ASP A 26 4.40 21.30 4.47
N VAL A 27 5.14 21.89 3.53
CA VAL A 27 6.43 21.38 3.05
C VAL A 27 7.40 22.52 2.82
N GLU A 28 8.70 22.24 3.00
CA GLU A 28 9.78 23.14 2.62
C GLU A 28 10.43 22.63 1.33
N ALA A 29 10.55 23.49 0.32
CA ALA A 29 11.12 23.15 -0.98
C ALA A 29 11.63 24.38 -1.72
N GLU A 30 12.59 24.17 -2.63
CA GLU A 30 13.23 25.24 -3.42
C GLU A 30 12.40 25.67 -4.65
N SER A 31 11.34 24.92 -5.00
CA SER A 31 10.44 25.24 -6.10
C SER A 31 9.05 24.67 -5.88
N ALA A 32 8.05 25.23 -6.56
CA ALA A 32 6.67 24.73 -6.49
C ALA A 32 6.54 23.27 -6.99
N GLY A 33 7.32 22.87 -7.99
CA GLY A 33 7.35 21.48 -8.46
C GLY A 33 7.92 20.52 -7.42
N ALA A 34 9.00 20.91 -6.73
CA ALA A 34 9.55 20.12 -5.63
C ALA A 34 8.61 20.09 -4.42
N ALA A 35 7.91 21.20 -4.12
CA ALA A 35 6.87 21.26 -3.09
C ALA A 35 5.74 20.27 -3.40
N PHE A 36 5.20 20.30 -4.62
CA PHE A 36 4.16 19.38 -5.06
C PHE A 36 4.61 17.91 -4.98
N ALA A 37 5.81 17.58 -5.46
CA ALA A 37 6.31 16.20 -5.40
C ALA A 37 6.43 15.68 -3.95
N LYS A 38 6.87 16.53 -3.01
CA LYS A 38 6.94 16.18 -1.59
C LYS A 38 5.55 16.02 -0.97
N SER A 39 4.64 16.96 -1.22
CA SER A 39 3.30 16.93 -0.63
C SER A 39 2.44 15.81 -1.20
N ASP A 40 2.46 15.58 -2.52
CA ASP A 40 1.75 14.48 -3.18
C ASP A 40 2.22 13.12 -2.64
N ARG A 41 3.53 12.94 -2.42
CA ARG A 41 4.06 11.72 -1.81
C ARG A 41 3.47 11.48 -0.41
N GLU A 42 3.47 12.48 0.46
CA GLU A 42 2.92 12.35 1.82
C GLU A 42 1.40 12.10 1.79
N LEU A 43 0.68 12.77 0.87
CA LEU A 43 -0.75 12.53 0.64
C LEU A 43 -1.01 11.09 0.22
N ARG A 44 -0.23 10.56 -0.73
CA ARG A 44 -0.35 9.17 -1.22
C ARG A 44 -0.05 8.14 -0.14
N ILE A 45 0.92 8.41 0.74
CA ILE A 45 1.20 7.55 1.91
C ILE A 45 0.00 7.53 2.85
N LEU A 46 -0.50 8.70 3.23
CA LEU A 46 -1.66 8.83 4.11
C LEU A 46 -2.88 8.12 3.53
N ARG A 47 -3.18 8.38 2.25
CA ARG A 47 -4.27 7.75 1.50
C ARG A 47 -4.11 6.24 1.45
N GLY A 48 -2.91 5.74 1.18
CA GLY A 48 -2.66 4.30 1.09
C GLY A 48 -2.83 3.57 2.42
N LEU A 49 -2.47 4.21 3.54
CA LEU A 49 -2.77 3.65 4.87
C LEU A 49 -4.27 3.66 5.17
N ILE A 50 -5.00 4.73 4.81
CA ILE A 50 -6.46 4.78 5.00
C ILE A 50 -7.16 3.73 4.14
N CYS A 51 -6.73 3.55 2.89
CA CYS A 51 -7.18 2.52 1.96
C CYS A 51 -7.09 1.13 2.63
N LEU A 52 -5.94 0.76 3.19
CA LEU A 52 -5.76 -0.52 3.88
C LEU A 52 -6.62 -0.69 5.15
N LEU A 53 -6.92 0.41 5.84
CA LEU A 53 -7.70 0.39 7.09
C LEU A 53 -9.21 0.45 6.86
N SER A 54 -9.65 0.91 5.71
CA SER A 54 -11.05 1.30 5.47
C SER A 54 -11.70 0.61 4.29
N ASN A 55 -10.92 0.08 3.34
CA ASN A 55 -11.48 -0.67 2.23
C ASN A 55 -12.20 -1.92 2.73
N PRO A 56 -13.31 -2.29 2.07
CA PRO A 56 -13.96 -3.56 2.36
C PRO A 56 -13.01 -4.72 2.09
N SER A 57 -13.13 -5.78 2.90
CA SER A 57 -12.39 -7.03 2.67
C SER A 57 -12.99 -7.88 1.54
N PHE A 58 -14.19 -7.55 1.08
CA PHE A 58 -14.92 -8.18 -0.02
C PHE A 58 -16.13 -7.33 -0.43
N GLU A 59 -16.61 -7.48 -1.66
CA GLU A 59 -17.84 -6.86 -2.15
C GLU A 59 -18.74 -7.89 -2.85
N LYS A 60 -20.00 -8.00 -2.42
CA LYS A 60 -21.02 -8.81 -3.12
C LYS A 60 -21.51 -8.02 -4.32
N THR A 61 -20.98 -8.29 -5.51
CA THR A 61 -21.49 -7.70 -6.75
C THR A 61 -22.70 -8.53 -7.21
N LEU A 62 -23.91 -8.00 -7.04
CA LEU A 62 -25.15 -8.63 -7.54
C LEU A 62 -25.45 -8.25 -9.00
N LEU A 63 -25.00 -7.08 -9.47
CA LEU A 63 -25.24 -6.57 -10.84
C LEU A 63 -24.15 -5.56 -11.28
N GLY A 64 -23.48 -5.83 -12.40
CA GLY A 64 -23.18 -4.83 -13.44
C GLY A 64 -22.23 -3.66 -13.19
N SER A 65 -21.29 -3.68 -12.23
CA SER A 65 -20.23 -2.65 -12.19
C SER A 65 -18.83 -3.23 -12.09
N GLU A 66 -18.34 -3.71 -13.22
CA GLU A 66 -17.04 -4.37 -13.36
C GLU A 66 -15.85 -3.41 -13.40
N HIS A 67 -16.03 -2.20 -13.94
CA HIS A 67 -14.94 -1.24 -14.16
C HIS A 67 -15.02 -0.05 -13.21
N LYS A 68 -14.72 -0.31 -11.93
CA LYS A 68 -14.77 0.69 -10.86
C LYS A 68 -13.59 0.46 -9.93
N PRO A 69 -12.85 1.52 -9.55
CA PRO A 69 -11.83 1.42 -8.51
C PRO A 69 -12.39 0.81 -7.24
N ILE A 70 -11.58 -0.05 -6.63
CA ILE A 70 -11.87 -0.73 -5.36
C ILE A 70 -11.64 0.24 -4.20
N ASN A 71 -10.70 1.17 -4.33
CA ASN A 71 -10.38 2.13 -3.28
C ASN A 71 -11.59 3.01 -2.94
N VAL A 72 -11.95 3.07 -1.65
CA VAL A 72 -13.04 3.93 -1.16
C VAL A 72 -12.60 5.39 -1.01
N LEU A 73 -11.30 5.65 -0.89
CA LEU A 73 -10.75 6.99 -0.71
C LEU A 73 -9.84 7.37 -1.88
N ARG A 74 -10.25 8.36 -2.67
CA ARG A 74 -9.48 8.95 -3.79
C ARG A 74 -9.20 10.43 -3.53
N THR A 75 -8.27 10.99 -4.30
CA THR A 75 -7.98 12.42 -4.29
C THR A 75 -9.06 13.22 -5.03
N GLY A 76 -9.16 14.50 -4.69
CA GLY A 76 -9.91 15.47 -5.49
C GLY A 76 -9.28 15.68 -6.86
N HIS A 77 -9.92 16.49 -7.70
CA HIS A 77 -9.49 16.67 -9.08
C HIS A 77 -8.19 17.48 -9.16
N PHE A 78 -8.01 18.46 -8.28
CA PHE A 78 -6.99 19.48 -8.41
C PHE A 78 -6.15 19.67 -7.15
N HIS A 79 -4.93 20.15 -7.34
CA HIS A 79 -3.98 20.48 -6.28
C HIS A 79 -3.31 21.81 -6.58
N THR A 80 -3.17 22.67 -5.57
CA THR A 80 -2.55 23.99 -5.65
C THR A 80 -1.42 24.13 -4.64
N ILE A 81 -0.49 25.07 -4.88
CA ILE A 81 0.63 25.36 -3.98
C ILE A 81 0.57 26.82 -3.55
N HIS A 82 0.68 27.02 -2.24
CA HIS A 82 0.60 28.32 -1.59
C HIS A 82 1.84 28.53 -0.71
N ASN A 83 2.21 29.80 -0.52
CA ASN A 83 3.19 30.21 0.48
C ASN A 83 2.57 30.10 1.88
N ILE A 84 3.40 30.20 2.91
CA ILE A 84 2.98 30.10 4.31
C ILE A 84 1.96 31.17 4.73
N ASP A 85 1.95 32.32 4.06
CA ASP A 85 0.99 33.41 4.26
C ASP A 85 -0.34 33.19 3.52
N GLY A 86 -0.49 32.05 2.83
CA GLY A 86 -1.66 31.70 2.02
C GLY A 86 -1.66 32.29 0.61
N SER A 87 -0.69 33.15 0.27
CA SER A 87 -0.56 33.68 -1.08
C SER A 87 -0.21 32.56 -2.08
N VAL A 88 -0.66 32.71 -3.31
CA VAL A 88 -0.40 31.74 -4.37
C VAL A 88 1.09 31.69 -4.66
N ALA A 89 1.71 30.51 -4.55
CA ALA A 89 3.12 30.35 -4.84
C ALA A 89 3.39 30.22 -6.35
N THR A 90 2.40 29.74 -7.12
CA THR A 90 2.49 29.56 -8.57
C THR A 90 1.10 29.55 -9.20
N ASP A 91 0.99 30.03 -10.45
CA ASP A 91 -0.24 29.93 -11.26
C ASP A 91 -0.47 28.52 -11.83
N LEU A 92 0.36 27.54 -11.45
CA LEU A 92 0.28 26.16 -11.91
C LEU A 92 -0.71 25.38 -11.04
N ILE A 93 -1.58 24.61 -11.70
CA ILE A 93 -2.51 23.68 -11.06
C ILE A 93 -2.11 22.27 -11.49
N TRP A 94 -1.92 21.38 -10.52
CA TRP A 94 -1.79 19.96 -10.79
C TRP A 94 -3.17 19.32 -10.75
N TYR A 95 -3.40 18.31 -11.59
CA TYR A 95 -4.69 17.65 -11.68
C TYR A 95 -4.53 16.14 -11.82
N GLU A 96 -5.55 15.40 -11.41
CA GLU A 96 -5.64 13.94 -11.57
C GLU A 96 -6.28 13.59 -12.92
N PRO A 97 -5.53 13.06 -13.91
CA PRO A 97 -6.05 12.87 -15.27
C PRO A 97 -7.21 11.87 -15.36
N ASN A 98 -7.25 10.92 -14.42
CA ASN A 98 -8.27 9.87 -14.33
C ASN A 98 -9.30 10.17 -13.22
N TYR A 99 -9.48 11.46 -12.87
CA TYR A 99 -10.50 11.87 -11.92
C TYR A 99 -11.89 11.52 -12.42
N SER A 100 -12.73 11.04 -11.51
CA SER A 100 -14.15 10.83 -11.75
C SER A 100 -14.90 11.03 -10.44
N PRO A 101 -15.98 11.85 -10.43
CA PRO A 101 -16.78 12.06 -9.23
C PRO A 101 -17.32 10.74 -8.66
N ARG A 102 -17.32 10.62 -7.34
CA ARG A 102 -17.81 9.43 -6.63
C ARG A 102 -18.49 9.77 -5.31
N ILE A 103 -19.22 8.78 -4.81
CA ILE A 103 -19.74 8.79 -3.45
C ILE A 103 -18.57 8.93 -2.49
N THR A 104 -18.64 9.94 -1.62
CA THR A 104 -17.57 10.24 -0.69
C THR A 104 -17.53 9.24 0.46
N PHE A 105 -16.32 8.92 0.89
CA PHE A 105 -16.09 8.01 2.00
C PHE A 105 -16.18 8.77 3.33
N THR A 106 -17.10 8.33 4.19
CA THR A 106 -17.19 8.79 5.58
C THR A 106 -16.88 7.62 6.51
N PRO A 107 -15.77 7.67 7.26
CA PRO A 107 -15.41 6.60 8.18
C PRO A 107 -16.43 6.52 9.33
N ARG A 108 -16.89 5.31 9.67
CA ARG A 108 -17.86 5.09 10.76
C ARG A 108 -17.38 5.57 12.14
N LYS A 109 -16.07 5.49 12.39
CA LYS A 109 -15.42 5.91 13.64
C LYS A 109 -14.16 6.74 13.33
N PRO A 110 -14.31 8.02 12.95
CA PRO A 110 -13.20 8.85 12.49
C PRO A 110 -12.06 8.97 13.51
N SER A 111 -12.38 9.16 14.80
CA SER A 111 -11.39 9.26 15.88
C SER A 111 -10.53 8.00 16.00
N VAL A 112 -11.15 6.82 15.96
CA VAL A 112 -10.45 5.54 16.02
C VAL A 112 -9.54 5.36 14.79
N LEU A 113 -10.02 5.71 13.60
CA LEU A 113 -9.21 5.66 12.38
C LEU A 113 -7.97 6.55 12.52
N VAL A 114 -8.13 7.79 12.97
CA VAL A 114 -7.03 8.74 13.18
C VAL A 114 -6.01 8.20 14.18
N ASP A 115 -6.45 7.61 15.29
CA ASP A 115 -5.54 7.05 16.29
C ASP A 115 -4.73 5.86 15.77
N VAL A 116 -5.37 4.96 15.03
CA VAL A 116 -4.69 3.82 14.39
C VAL A 116 -3.73 4.31 13.32
N LEU A 117 -4.13 5.30 12.53
CA LEU A 117 -3.33 5.89 11.46
C LEU A 117 -2.07 6.55 12.01
N LYS A 118 -2.19 7.39 13.05
CA LYS A 118 -1.04 8.02 13.72
C LYS A 118 -0.05 6.98 14.26
N LYS A 119 -0.55 5.92 14.91
CA LYS A 119 0.29 4.83 15.45
C LYS A 119 0.99 4.07 14.32
N THR A 120 0.27 3.76 13.25
CA THR A 120 0.80 3.02 12.09
C THR A 120 1.86 3.83 11.37
N LEU A 121 1.57 5.10 11.07
CA LEU A 121 2.48 6.02 10.40
C LEU A 121 3.77 6.22 11.21
N ARG A 122 3.66 6.44 12.53
CA ARG A 122 4.84 6.57 13.41
C ARG A 122 5.72 5.32 13.36
N ARG A 123 5.13 4.13 13.47
CA ARG A 123 5.89 2.87 13.43
C ARG A 123 6.52 2.62 12.06
N MET A 124 5.80 2.92 10.98
CA MET A 124 6.31 2.80 9.62
C MET A 124 7.51 3.73 9.40
N ARG A 125 7.40 5.00 9.80
CA ARG A 125 8.51 5.99 9.69
C ARG A 125 9.72 5.62 10.53
N ASN A 126 9.52 4.97 11.68
CA ASN A 126 10.62 4.49 12.53
C ASN A 126 11.28 3.19 12.00
N CYS A 127 10.72 2.55 10.98
CA CYS A 127 11.31 1.35 10.40
C CYS A 127 12.62 1.70 9.67
N PRO A 128 13.73 0.94 9.84
CA PRO A 128 15.01 1.24 9.19
C PRO A 128 14.94 1.26 7.66
N TYR A 129 13.94 0.61 7.09
CA TYR A 129 13.66 0.54 5.67
C TYR A 129 12.30 1.18 5.32
N ASN A 130 11.92 2.25 6.03
CA ASN A 130 10.63 2.95 5.87
C ASN A 130 10.30 3.32 4.42
N GLY A 131 11.26 3.83 3.65
CA GLY A 131 11.04 4.28 2.27
C GLY A 131 10.54 3.15 1.39
N ARG A 132 10.96 1.91 1.64
CA ARG A 132 10.46 0.72 0.94
C ARG A 132 9.00 0.44 1.29
N LEU A 133 8.64 0.52 2.58
CA LEU A 133 7.27 0.31 3.03
C LEU A 133 6.33 1.40 2.49
N GLU A 134 6.77 2.65 2.51
CA GLU A 134 6.01 3.79 1.97
C GLU A 134 5.75 3.62 0.47
N GLN A 135 6.78 3.27 -0.31
CA GLN A 135 6.61 3.01 -1.75
C GLN A 135 5.68 1.84 -2.04
N ALA A 136 5.74 0.78 -1.23
CA ALA A 136 4.84 -0.35 -1.37
C ALA A 136 3.38 0.03 -1.07
N VAL A 137 3.14 0.82 -0.01
CA VAL A 137 1.80 1.32 0.35
C VAL A 137 1.25 2.23 -0.76
N ILE A 138 2.06 3.13 -1.30
CA ILE A 138 1.68 3.99 -2.44
C ILE A 138 1.30 3.13 -3.65
N ARG A 139 2.12 2.13 -4.00
CA ARG A 139 1.87 1.23 -5.14
C ARG A 139 0.59 0.43 -4.95
N PHE A 140 0.37 -0.11 -3.75
CA PHE A 140 -0.82 -0.86 -3.41
C PHE A 140 -2.08 -0.01 -3.59
N ALA A 141 -2.11 1.18 -2.98
CA ALA A 141 -3.23 2.11 -3.09
C ALA A 141 -3.50 2.54 -4.54
N SER A 142 -2.44 2.80 -5.30
CA SER A 142 -2.54 3.14 -6.73
C SER A 142 -3.09 1.98 -7.57
N GLY A 143 -2.87 0.72 -7.15
CA GLY A 143 -3.53 -0.44 -7.76
C GLY A 143 -5.02 -0.47 -7.48
N PHE A 144 -5.43 -0.12 -6.26
CA PHE A 144 -6.84 -0.03 -5.88
C PHE A 144 -7.56 1.18 -6.51
N ASP A 145 -6.81 2.19 -6.95
CA ASP A 145 -7.31 3.34 -7.70
C ASP A 145 -7.62 3.02 -9.18
N GLU A 146 -7.20 1.84 -9.69
CA GLU A 146 -7.46 1.42 -11.08
C GLU A 146 -8.91 1.02 -11.32
N SER A 147 -9.45 1.43 -12.46
CA SER A 147 -10.81 1.04 -12.87
C SER A 147 -10.85 -0.36 -13.46
N ASP A 148 -9.77 -0.78 -14.11
CA ASP A 148 -9.62 -2.11 -14.71
C ASP A 148 -9.14 -3.12 -13.65
N PRO A 149 -9.90 -4.19 -13.36
CA PRO A 149 -9.50 -5.20 -12.38
C PRO A 149 -8.17 -5.89 -12.70
N ASP A 150 -7.84 -6.12 -13.98
CA ASP A 150 -6.58 -6.77 -14.37
C ASP A 150 -5.38 -5.85 -14.08
N ALA A 151 -5.46 -4.57 -14.47
CA ALA A 151 -4.47 -3.56 -14.10
C ALA A 151 -4.35 -3.41 -12.57
N ALA A 152 -5.47 -3.40 -11.85
CA ALA A 152 -5.51 -3.35 -10.40
C ALA A 152 -4.75 -4.54 -9.79
N PHE A 153 -5.08 -5.75 -10.25
CA PHE A 153 -4.48 -6.99 -9.78
C PHE A 153 -2.97 -6.99 -9.97
N LEU A 154 -2.48 -6.65 -11.17
CA LEU A 154 -1.03 -6.63 -11.47
C LEU A 154 -0.28 -5.61 -10.60
N LYS A 155 -0.85 -4.42 -10.37
CA LYS A 155 -0.26 -3.41 -9.48
C LYS A 155 -0.23 -3.87 -8.02
N CYS A 156 -1.30 -4.50 -7.55
CA CYS A 156 -1.39 -5.03 -6.19
C CYS A 156 -0.43 -6.19 -5.96
N TRP A 157 -0.30 -7.08 -6.95
CA TRP A 157 0.68 -8.17 -6.94
C TRP A 157 2.10 -7.60 -6.84
N SER A 158 2.44 -6.62 -7.68
CA SER A 158 3.75 -5.95 -7.63
C SER A 158 4.01 -5.23 -6.29
N ALA A 159 2.96 -4.71 -5.64
CA ALA A 159 3.08 -4.15 -4.29
C ALA A 159 3.41 -5.24 -3.26
N LEU A 160 2.72 -6.39 -3.31
CA LEU A 160 3.01 -7.55 -2.43
C LEU A 160 4.44 -8.07 -2.64
N GLU A 161 4.87 -8.21 -3.90
CA GLU A 161 6.25 -8.58 -4.23
C GLU A 161 7.27 -7.64 -3.61
N SER A 162 7.01 -6.32 -3.65
CA SER A 162 7.97 -5.33 -3.16
C SER A 162 8.20 -5.34 -1.65
N ILE A 163 7.29 -5.91 -0.87
CA ILE A 163 7.41 -6.04 0.59
C ILE A 163 7.83 -7.44 1.04
N LEU A 164 7.79 -8.43 0.15
CA LEU A 164 8.19 -9.81 0.44
C LEU A 164 9.39 -10.29 -0.39
N SER A 165 9.95 -9.43 -1.25
CA SER A 165 11.13 -9.76 -2.04
C SER A 165 12.07 -8.59 -2.24
N SER A 166 13.36 -8.87 -2.20
CA SER A 166 14.43 -7.92 -2.51
C SER A 166 14.81 -7.91 -3.99
N ASN A 167 14.60 -9.04 -4.67
CA ASN A 167 14.82 -9.20 -6.11
C ASN A 167 13.51 -9.55 -6.83
N VAL A 168 13.41 -9.15 -8.09
CA VAL A 168 12.30 -9.55 -8.97
C VAL A 168 12.50 -11.03 -9.34
N ALA A 169 11.43 -11.83 -9.26
CA ALA A 169 11.30 -13.17 -9.88
C ALA A 169 11.60 -14.46 -9.08
N ASP A 170 11.65 -14.47 -7.73
CA ASP A 170 11.55 -15.75 -6.98
C ASP A 170 10.16 -15.98 -6.39
N TYR A 171 9.28 -16.53 -7.22
CA TYR A 171 7.91 -16.85 -6.88
C TYR A 171 7.80 -17.87 -5.72
N LYS A 172 8.63 -18.91 -5.72
CA LYS A 172 8.59 -19.94 -4.66
C LYS A 172 8.93 -19.31 -3.32
N GLN A 173 9.92 -18.43 -3.31
CA GLN A 173 10.31 -17.70 -2.10
C GLN A 173 9.25 -16.67 -1.68
N LEU A 174 8.59 -15.99 -2.62
CA LEU A 174 7.48 -15.09 -2.33
C LEU A 174 6.34 -15.81 -1.59
N VAL A 175 5.87 -16.94 -2.14
CA VAL A 175 4.82 -17.75 -1.52
C VAL A 175 5.25 -18.21 -0.13
N ARG A 176 6.46 -18.76 0.00
CA ARG A 176 7.01 -19.22 1.27
C ARG A 176 7.02 -18.12 2.35
N ARG A 177 7.49 -16.91 1.99
CA ARG A 177 7.53 -15.77 2.91
C ARG A 177 6.14 -15.27 3.28
N CYS A 178 5.20 -15.33 2.35
CA CYS A 178 3.82 -14.94 2.61
C CYS A 178 3.13 -15.92 3.58
N ILE A 179 3.20 -17.23 3.30
CA ILE A 179 2.58 -18.26 4.14
C ILE A 179 3.24 -18.39 5.53
N PHE A 180 4.49 -17.94 5.69
CA PHE A 180 5.15 -17.85 7.00
C PHE A 180 4.30 -17.09 8.03
N LEU A 181 3.51 -16.11 7.56
CA LEU A 181 2.67 -15.24 8.39
C LEU A 181 1.35 -15.88 8.86
N TYR A 182 1.07 -17.13 8.46
CA TYR A 182 -0.20 -17.80 8.70
C TYR A 182 -0.02 -19.15 9.38
N GLU A 183 -1.05 -19.58 10.12
CA GLU A 183 -1.11 -20.90 10.76
C GLU A 183 -1.52 -21.98 9.75
N ASP A 184 -2.62 -21.75 9.00
CA ASP A 184 -3.17 -22.65 7.98
C ASP A 184 -2.40 -22.55 6.64
N ARG A 185 -1.13 -22.94 6.66
CA ARG A 185 -0.19 -22.68 5.55
C ARG A 185 -0.60 -23.33 4.24
N ASP A 186 -1.10 -24.56 4.27
CA ASP A 186 -1.48 -25.30 3.05
C ASP A 186 -2.67 -24.62 2.33
N TYR A 187 -3.60 -24.06 3.11
CA TYR A 187 -4.71 -23.27 2.59
C TYR A 187 -4.22 -22.00 1.89
N HIS A 188 -3.37 -21.22 2.59
CA HIS A 188 -2.83 -19.99 2.02
C HIS A 188 -1.88 -20.23 0.85
N GLU A 189 -1.11 -21.33 0.86
CA GLU A 189 -0.27 -21.75 -0.25
C GLU A 189 -1.13 -22.03 -1.50
N SER A 190 -2.24 -22.75 -1.33
CA SER A 190 -3.17 -23.06 -2.42
C SER A 190 -3.76 -21.79 -3.05
N ILE A 191 -4.15 -20.81 -2.23
CA ILE A 191 -4.64 -19.52 -2.73
C ILE A 191 -3.55 -18.75 -3.47
N LEU A 192 -2.34 -18.62 -2.88
CA LEU A 192 -1.25 -17.88 -3.50
C LEU A 192 -0.81 -18.51 -4.83
N LYS A 193 -0.90 -19.84 -4.96
CA LYS A 193 -0.73 -20.55 -6.24
C LYS A 193 -1.74 -20.12 -7.28
N GLN A 194 -3.02 -20.08 -6.94
CA GLN A 194 -4.05 -19.59 -7.86
C GLN A 194 -3.83 -18.13 -8.28
N LEU A 195 -3.47 -17.25 -7.33
CA LEU A 195 -3.18 -15.84 -7.64
C LEU A 195 -1.97 -15.71 -8.59
N ALA A 196 -0.94 -16.52 -8.41
CA ALA A 196 0.23 -16.51 -9.28
C ALA A 196 -0.04 -17.07 -10.68
N GLU A 197 -0.82 -18.14 -10.76
CA GLU A 197 -1.30 -18.68 -12.04
C GLU A 197 -2.12 -17.63 -12.79
N HIS A 198 -3.01 -16.92 -12.07
CA HIS A 198 -3.75 -15.80 -12.64
C HIS A 198 -2.81 -14.70 -13.15
N ARG A 199 -1.83 -14.26 -12.35
CA ARG A 199 -0.81 -13.28 -12.78
C ARG A 199 -0.11 -13.68 -14.08
N ASN A 200 0.22 -14.95 -14.24
CA ASN A 200 0.87 -15.46 -15.45
C ASN A 200 -0.11 -15.55 -16.63
N ALA A 201 -1.38 -15.80 -16.37
CA ALA A 201 -2.44 -15.88 -17.38
C ALA A 201 -2.97 -14.52 -17.83
N SER A 202 -3.00 -13.49 -16.97
CA SER A 202 -3.46 -12.12 -17.29
C SER A 202 -2.62 -11.43 -18.38
N VAL A 203 -1.42 -11.95 -18.67
CA VAL A 203 -0.60 -11.52 -19.82
C VAL A 203 -1.14 -12.06 -21.15
N HIS A 204 -2.02 -13.06 -21.12
CA HIS A 204 -2.45 -13.83 -22.29
C HIS A 204 -3.98 -13.93 -22.48
N ARG A 205 -4.82 -13.46 -21.55
CA ARG A 205 -6.29 -13.57 -21.65
C ARG A 205 -7.02 -12.38 -21.06
N VAL A 206 -8.14 -11.99 -21.68
CA VAL A 206 -9.19 -11.18 -21.04
C VAL A 206 -9.84 -12.04 -19.97
N SER A 207 -9.74 -11.63 -18.71
CA SER A 207 -10.21 -12.41 -17.56
C SER A 207 -11.67 -12.06 -17.19
N ASP A 208 -12.31 -12.89 -16.36
CA ASP A 208 -13.59 -12.52 -15.73
C ASP A 208 -13.30 -11.46 -14.65
N ASN A 209 -13.73 -10.22 -14.93
CA ASN A 209 -13.56 -9.06 -14.07
C ASN A 209 -14.01 -9.28 -12.62
N SER A 210 -15.06 -10.07 -12.40
CA SER A 210 -15.59 -10.36 -11.06
C SER A 210 -14.63 -11.23 -10.24
N LEU A 211 -14.04 -12.23 -10.89
CA LEU A 211 -13.04 -13.10 -10.26
C LEU A 211 -11.76 -12.34 -9.95
N THR A 212 -11.28 -11.53 -10.90
CA THR A 212 -10.06 -10.72 -10.74
C THR A 212 -10.20 -9.70 -9.61
N LYS A 213 -11.37 -9.08 -9.47
CA LYS A 213 -11.66 -8.19 -8.33
C LYS A 213 -11.63 -8.95 -7.00
N SER A 214 -12.13 -10.19 -6.96
CA SER A 214 -12.03 -11.06 -5.77
C SER A 214 -10.58 -11.38 -5.42
N PHE A 215 -9.72 -11.57 -6.42
CA PHE A 215 -8.27 -11.74 -6.23
C PHE A 215 -7.60 -10.48 -5.67
N CYS A 216 -8.01 -9.28 -6.09
CA CYS A 216 -7.53 -8.03 -5.47
C CYS A 216 -7.84 -7.97 -3.97
N TYR A 217 -9.04 -8.38 -3.55
CA TYR A 217 -9.40 -8.44 -2.14
C TYR A 217 -8.55 -9.47 -1.35
N LEU A 218 -8.24 -10.62 -1.94
CA LEU A 218 -7.30 -11.58 -1.33
C LEU A 218 -5.90 -10.97 -1.20
N LEU A 219 -5.40 -10.30 -2.25
CA LEU A 219 -4.12 -9.61 -2.20
C LEU A 219 -4.08 -8.51 -1.14
N GLN A 220 -5.17 -7.78 -0.91
CA GLN A 220 -5.28 -6.81 0.19
C GLN A 220 -4.99 -7.45 1.54
N ASN A 221 -5.57 -8.62 1.80
CA ASN A 221 -5.39 -9.31 3.08
C ASN A 221 -3.94 -9.77 3.26
N TYR A 222 -3.32 -10.32 2.21
CA TYR A 222 -1.90 -10.71 2.24
C TYR A 222 -0.98 -9.50 2.42
N PHE A 223 -1.19 -8.44 1.64
CA PHE A 223 -0.40 -7.22 1.72
C PHE A 223 -0.52 -6.56 3.10
N ALA A 224 -1.74 -6.42 3.63
CA ALA A 224 -1.97 -5.85 4.95
C ALA A 224 -1.30 -6.67 6.06
N THR A 225 -1.31 -8.00 5.95
CA THR A 225 -0.67 -8.90 6.92
C THR A 225 0.85 -8.75 6.87
N ALA A 226 1.45 -8.75 5.69
CA ALA A 226 2.88 -8.55 5.50
C ALA A 226 3.34 -7.15 5.96
N LEU A 227 2.60 -6.09 5.61
CA LEU A 227 2.89 -4.74 6.07
C LEU A 227 2.82 -4.65 7.61
N LYS A 228 1.79 -5.23 8.21
CA LYS A 228 1.63 -5.29 9.67
C LYS A 228 2.78 -6.03 10.34
N PHE A 229 3.29 -7.10 9.74
CA PHE A 229 4.47 -7.81 10.23
C PHE A 229 5.68 -6.87 10.30
N HIS A 230 6.02 -6.17 9.20
CA HIS A 230 7.17 -5.26 9.18
C HIS A 230 7.00 -4.10 10.17
N ILE A 231 5.82 -3.46 10.21
CA ILE A 231 5.55 -2.32 11.09
C ILE A 231 5.53 -2.72 12.58
N ARG A 232 5.14 -3.94 12.93
CA ARG A 232 5.12 -4.38 14.34
C ARG A 232 6.46 -4.89 14.84
N ASN A 233 7.30 -5.40 13.95
CA ASN A 233 8.55 -6.07 14.32
C ASN A 233 9.81 -5.30 13.89
N TYR A 234 9.70 -4.07 13.38
CA TYR A 234 10.84 -3.33 12.82
C TYR A 234 12.02 -3.16 13.78
N THR A 235 11.80 -3.11 15.10
CA THR A 235 12.88 -2.99 16.08
C THR A 235 13.74 -4.24 16.22
N ARG A 236 13.32 -5.36 15.62
CA ARG A 236 14.06 -6.64 15.61
C ARG A 236 14.98 -6.80 14.42
N PHE A 237 14.95 -5.87 13.46
CA PHE A 237 15.69 -5.97 12.21
C PHE A 237 16.45 -4.69 11.96
N SER A 238 17.71 -4.83 11.56
CA SER A 238 18.57 -3.70 11.18
C SER A 238 18.27 -3.23 9.75
N ASN A 239 17.81 -4.13 8.90
CA ASN A 239 17.51 -3.86 7.49
C ASN A 239 16.42 -4.82 6.95
N PHE A 240 16.00 -4.59 5.70
CA PHE A 240 14.93 -5.36 5.05
C PHE A 240 15.32 -6.82 4.79
N GLU A 241 16.56 -7.10 4.42
CA GLU A 241 17.03 -8.46 4.12
C GLU A 241 17.00 -9.36 5.37
N GLU A 242 17.26 -8.80 6.54
CA GLU A 242 17.15 -9.52 7.82
C GLU A 242 15.71 -9.96 8.09
N ALA A 243 14.74 -9.07 7.84
CA ALA A 243 13.32 -9.40 7.94
C ALA A 243 12.92 -10.50 6.93
N LEU A 244 13.39 -10.40 5.68
CA LEU A 244 13.15 -11.42 4.66
C LEU A 244 13.79 -12.77 5.01
N THR A 245 14.96 -12.76 5.65
CA THR A 245 15.65 -13.97 6.11
C THR A 245 14.80 -14.70 7.14
N LEU A 246 14.18 -13.97 8.09
CA LEU A 246 13.24 -14.57 9.03
C LEU A 246 12.04 -15.19 8.32
N LEU A 247 11.42 -14.46 7.38
CA LEU A 247 10.26 -14.94 6.62
C LEU A 247 10.59 -16.14 5.72
N SER A 248 11.85 -16.28 5.31
CA SER A 248 12.36 -17.46 4.59
C SER A 248 12.74 -18.63 5.51
N GLY A 249 12.61 -18.45 6.82
CA GLY A 249 13.00 -19.41 7.84
C GLY A 249 12.16 -20.69 7.87
N PRO A 250 12.45 -21.56 8.85
CA PRO A 250 11.63 -22.74 9.14
C PRO A 250 10.25 -22.34 9.68
N VAL A 251 9.21 -23.08 9.32
CA VAL A 251 7.82 -22.80 9.72
C VAL A 251 7.20 -23.86 10.63
N SER A 252 7.71 -25.11 10.60
CA SER A 252 7.24 -26.17 11.50
C SER A 252 8.09 -26.22 12.76
N GLN A 253 7.50 -26.69 13.87
CA GLN A 253 8.25 -26.87 15.13
C GLN A 253 9.48 -27.77 14.95
N SER A 254 9.35 -28.82 14.14
CA SER A 254 10.45 -29.72 13.80
C SER A 254 11.57 -28.98 13.08
N ASP A 255 11.23 -28.18 12.06
CA ASP A 255 12.22 -27.42 11.29
C ASP A 255 12.90 -26.34 12.13
N VAL A 256 12.15 -25.69 13.02
CA VAL A 256 12.67 -24.68 13.96
C VAL A 256 13.66 -25.34 14.93
N ASN A 257 13.28 -26.47 15.52
CA ASN A 257 14.16 -27.23 16.42
C ASN A 257 15.43 -27.69 15.70
N ALA A 258 15.30 -28.18 14.46
CA ALA A 258 16.44 -28.59 13.64
C ALA A 258 17.35 -27.40 13.29
N ALA A 259 16.79 -26.23 12.99
CA ALA A 259 17.55 -25.01 12.73
C ALA A 259 18.30 -24.53 13.98
N MET A 260 17.65 -24.57 15.15
CA MET A 260 18.26 -24.24 16.43
C MET A 260 19.41 -25.21 16.77
N ALA A 261 19.22 -26.51 16.58
CA ALA A 261 20.27 -27.51 16.79
C ALA A 261 21.49 -27.26 15.90
N ARG A 262 21.29 -26.95 14.61
CA ARG A 262 22.37 -26.57 13.68
C ARG A 262 23.10 -25.30 14.12
N ALA A 263 22.37 -24.27 14.56
CA ALA A 263 22.97 -23.02 15.03
C ALA A 263 23.82 -23.22 16.30
N LEU A 264 23.32 -24.02 17.26
CA LEU A 264 24.06 -24.37 18.47
C LEU A 264 25.33 -25.18 18.16
N PHE A 265 25.25 -26.11 17.21
CA PHE A 265 26.41 -26.85 16.73
C PHE A 265 27.45 -25.91 16.09
N ALA A 266 27.02 -25.03 15.18
CA ALA A 266 27.91 -24.06 14.54
C ALA A 266 28.61 -23.15 15.54
N LYS A 267 27.90 -22.65 16.56
CA LYS A 267 28.48 -21.83 17.64
C LYS A 267 29.59 -22.57 18.37
N ARG A 268 29.38 -23.85 18.70
CA ARG A 268 30.38 -24.72 19.36
C ARG A 268 31.57 -24.97 18.44
N PHE A 269 31.33 -25.31 17.17
CA PHE A 269 32.36 -25.59 16.19
C PHE A 269 33.28 -24.38 15.94
N LEU A 270 32.70 -23.18 15.85
CA LEU A 270 33.43 -21.93 15.62
C LEU A 270 34.04 -21.33 16.91
N ALA A 271 33.90 -22.00 18.06
CA ALA A 271 34.37 -21.53 19.36
C ALA A 271 33.90 -20.10 19.72
N ILE A 272 32.71 -19.70 19.26
CA ILE A 272 32.15 -18.37 19.53
C ILE A 272 31.72 -18.33 21.01
N LYS A 273 32.47 -17.57 21.81
CA LYS A 273 32.16 -17.34 23.24
C LYS A 273 30.85 -16.53 23.37
N PRO A 274 30.11 -16.73 24.47
CA PRO A 274 28.86 -16.02 24.73
C PRO A 274 29.04 -14.51 24.75
#